data_AF-A0A1Q7HNZ2-F1
#
_entry.id   AF-A0A1Q7HNZ2-F1
#
_cell.length_a   1.000
_cell.length_b   1.000
_cell.length_c   1.000
_cell.angle_alpha   90.00
_cell.angle_beta   90.00
_cell.angle_gamma   90.00
#
_symmetry.space_group_name_H-M   'P 1'
#
loop_
_entity.id
_entity.type
_entity.pdbx_description
1 polymer ?
#
loop_
_entity_poly.entity_id
_entity_poly.type
_entity_poly.pdbx_seq_one_letter_code
_entity_poly.pdbx_strand_id
1 'polypeptide(L)'
;MSADEALLAAMVDALVQKGILRSTEVEAAFRAVPRHLFLPGFASEEVYQGGAIPTHRDAHGNPTSSSSEPGVMAVMLEQLRPAAGQRWLEVGAGTGYNAAIIATLVGSRGRVTSLELQEDVAGEAREHLRAAGLADVAVLSGDGWFGAPDGAPFDRIEVTASVRDLSPHWVEQLASDGLLLVPLVLRGGAQALVAFLKEGDHLVSDSVRGGGFMPMRGAHNGFEGRVSFMVDGWTVTPASVDLHLGSFVELFRAVPREEPAPAIPPSAGPCLALEDPRAVSMGFGSGSGYRWRFGIYDEAAASLALLEDGRLLRYGGPDAADRLRSWAAGARGIEALGLEAIPSDRAVPNGPGVLRRHHYTFVLAGAR
;
A
#
# COMPACT_ATOMS: atom_id res chain seq x y z
N MET A 1 2.61 -31.55 -17.32
CA MET A 1 2.20 -30.34 -16.60
C MET A 1 1.11 -30.75 -15.62
N SER A 2 1.32 -30.55 -14.32
CA SER A 2 0.29 -30.79 -13.30
C SER A 2 -0.84 -29.75 -13.41
N ALA A 3 -1.96 -29.98 -12.70
CA ALA A 3 -3.04 -28.99 -12.64
C ALA A 3 -2.56 -27.66 -12.03
N ASP A 4 -1.77 -27.73 -10.96
CA ASP A 4 -1.21 -26.56 -10.28
C ASP A 4 -0.23 -25.78 -11.16
N GLU A 5 0.59 -26.48 -11.95
CA GLU A 5 1.50 -25.86 -12.91
C GLU A 5 0.73 -25.10 -14.01
N ALA A 6 -0.40 -25.66 -14.47
CA ALA A 6 -1.25 -25.00 -15.46
C ALA A 6 -1.94 -23.75 -14.88
N LEU A 7 -2.43 -23.81 -13.64
CA LEU A 7 -3.04 -22.67 -12.95
C LEU A 7 -2.02 -21.55 -12.68
N LEU A 8 -0.81 -21.90 -12.24
CA LEU A 8 0.30 -20.97 -12.07
C LEU A 8 0.65 -20.29 -13.40
N ALA A 9 0.81 -21.07 -14.47
CA ALA A 9 1.11 -20.52 -15.80
C ALA A 9 0.02 -19.55 -16.26
N ALA A 10 -1.26 -19.91 -16.11
CA ALA A 10 -2.39 -19.07 -16.47
C ALA A 10 -2.42 -17.75 -15.66
N MET A 11 -2.16 -17.80 -14.35
CA MET A 11 -2.08 -16.61 -13.51
C MET A 11 -0.96 -15.67 -13.98
N VAL A 12 0.25 -16.20 -14.23
CA VAL A 12 1.38 -15.40 -14.70
C VAL A 12 1.11 -14.82 -16.10
N ASP A 13 0.57 -15.62 -17.02
CA ASP A 13 0.22 -15.16 -18.37
C ASP A 13 -0.80 -14.01 -18.33
N ALA A 14 -1.77 -14.07 -17.41
CA ALA A 14 -2.74 -12.99 -17.23
C ALA A 14 -2.07 -11.70 -16.71
N LEU A 15 -1.08 -11.80 -15.83
CA LEU A 15 -0.31 -10.64 -15.34
C LEU A 15 0.55 -10.02 -16.45
N VAL A 16 1.16 -10.85 -17.30
CA VAL A 16 1.92 -10.40 -18.48
C VAL A 16 1.00 -9.71 -19.50
N GLN A 17 -0.15 -10.32 -19.82
CA GLN A 17 -1.13 -9.74 -20.75
C GLN A 17 -1.67 -8.39 -20.28
N LYS A 18 -1.81 -8.20 -18.96
CA LYS A 18 -2.20 -6.92 -18.35
C LYS A 18 -1.06 -5.89 -18.30
N GLY A 19 0.16 -6.27 -18.70
CA GLY A 19 1.35 -5.42 -18.63
C GLY A 19 1.82 -5.13 -17.19
N ILE A 20 1.41 -5.95 -16.21
CA ILE A 20 1.80 -5.81 -14.81
C ILE A 20 3.19 -6.42 -14.61
N LEU A 21 3.40 -7.65 -15.07
CA LEU A 21 4.73 -8.25 -15.20
C LEU A 21 5.34 -7.81 -16.53
N ARG A 22 6.53 -7.22 -16.48
CA ARG A 22 7.15 -6.58 -17.65
C ARG A 22 8.60 -7.01 -17.85
N SER A 23 9.33 -7.25 -16.77
CA SER A 23 10.70 -7.75 -16.80
C SER A 23 10.73 -9.27 -16.89
N THR A 24 11.64 -9.79 -17.72
CA THR A 24 11.80 -11.24 -17.92
C THR A 24 12.24 -11.93 -16.64
N GLU A 25 13.04 -11.27 -15.81
CA GLU A 25 13.54 -11.78 -14.55
C GLU A 25 12.43 -11.93 -13.51
N VAL A 26 11.55 -10.93 -13.37
CA VAL A 26 10.41 -11.00 -12.43
C VAL A 26 9.39 -12.01 -12.92
N GLU A 27 9.08 -12.03 -14.22
CA GLU A 27 8.21 -13.07 -14.78
C GLU A 27 8.75 -14.48 -14.49
N ALA A 28 10.04 -14.72 -14.76
CA ALA A 28 10.67 -16.02 -14.52
C ALA A 28 10.61 -16.42 -13.04
N ALA A 29 10.80 -15.48 -12.11
CA ALA A 29 10.70 -15.76 -10.68
C ALA A 29 9.26 -16.15 -10.27
N PHE A 30 8.23 -15.47 -10.78
CA PHE A 30 6.84 -15.86 -10.54
C PHE A 30 6.52 -17.25 -11.12
N ARG A 31 7.10 -17.60 -12.28
CA ARG A 31 6.93 -18.94 -12.87
C ARG A 31 7.65 -20.04 -12.08
N ALA A 32 8.74 -19.70 -11.39
CA ALA A 32 9.56 -20.66 -10.66
C ALA A 32 9.01 -20.98 -9.25
N VAL A 33 8.27 -20.05 -8.64
CA VAL A 33 7.81 -20.20 -7.24
C VAL A 33 6.35 -20.66 -7.20
N PRO A 34 6.07 -21.93 -6.87
CA PRO A 34 4.71 -22.45 -6.77
C PRO A 34 3.95 -21.87 -5.57
N ARG A 35 3.04 -20.92 -5.81
CA ARG A 35 2.29 -20.21 -4.76
C ARG A 35 1.51 -21.14 -3.83
N HIS A 36 0.99 -22.26 -4.33
CA HIS A 36 0.24 -23.24 -3.55
C HIS A 36 1.03 -23.89 -2.41
N LEU A 37 2.38 -23.94 -2.50
CA LEU A 37 3.20 -24.43 -1.38
C LEU A 37 3.21 -23.51 -0.17
N PHE A 38 2.82 -22.24 -0.36
CA PHE A 38 2.75 -21.22 0.69
C PHE A 38 1.32 -21.03 1.23
N LEU A 39 0.37 -21.86 0.77
CA LEU A 39 -1.05 -21.81 1.10
C LEU A 39 -1.64 -23.24 1.21
N PRO A 40 -1.06 -24.15 2.02
CA PRO A 40 -1.43 -25.57 2.04
C PRO A 40 -2.88 -25.86 2.49
N GLY A 41 -3.58 -24.88 3.06
CA GLY A 41 -4.99 -24.98 3.47
C GLY A 41 -6.01 -24.49 2.43
N PHE A 42 -5.57 -24.05 1.24
CA PHE A 42 -6.42 -23.45 0.22
C PHE A 42 -6.45 -24.30 -1.04
N ALA A 43 -7.59 -24.32 -1.73
CA ALA A 43 -7.70 -24.98 -3.03
C ALA A 43 -6.83 -24.24 -4.07
N SER A 44 -6.15 -24.97 -4.95
CA SER A 44 -5.27 -24.36 -5.95
C SER A 44 -6.00 -23.37 -6.85
N GLU A 45 -7.27 -23.63 -7.20
CA GLU A 45 -8.09 -22.70 -7.96
C GLU A 45 -8.27 -21.37 -7.24
N GLU A 46 -8.41 -21.38 -5.90
CA GLU A 46 -8.47 -20.16 -5.10
C GLU A 46 -7.11 -19.46 -5.05
N VAL A 47 -6.03 -20.21 -4.84
CA VAL A 47 -4.65 -19.70 -4.79
C VAL A 47 -4.28 -18.93 -6.07
N TYR A 48 -4.73 -19.41 -7.23
CA TYR A 48 -4.38 -18.86 -8.54
C TYR A 48 -5.45 -17.97 -9.17
N GLN A 49 -6.56 -17.69 -8.48
CA GLN A 49 -7.57 -16.69 -8.91
C GLN A 49 -7.03 -15.24 -8.94
N GLY A 50 -5.83 -15.02 -8.39
CA GLY A 50 -5.11 -13.76 -8.51
C GLY A 50 -5.48 -12.71 -7.46
N GLY A 51 -6.30 -13.03 -6.46
CA GLY A 51 -6.61 -12.16 -5.31
C GLY A 51 -5.62 -12.28 -4.15
N ALA A 52 -5.76 -11.37 -3.18
CA ALA A 52 -5.18 -11.52 -1.85
C ALA A 52 -5.99 -12.52 -1.01
N ILE A 53 -5.31 -13.35 -0.20
CA ILE A 53 -5.92 -14.43 0.57
C ILE A 53 -5.62 -14.21 2.06
N PRO A 54 -6.60 -13.83 2.90
CA PRO A 54 -6.41 -13.76 4.35
C PRO A 54 -6.07 -15.13 4.91
N THR A 55 -4.94 -15.24 5.61
CA THR A 55 -4.45 -16.50 6.18
C THR A 55 -4.65 -16.56 7.68
N HIS A 56 -4.60 -15.40 8.36
CA HIS A 56 -4.76 -15.31 9.81
C HIS A 56 -5.76 -14.23 10.17
N ARG A 57 -6.45 -14.41 11.31
CA ARG A 57 -7.43 -13.46 11.84
C ARG A 57 -7.27 -13.31 13.35
N ASP A 58 -7.62 -12.14 13.87
CA ASP A 58 -7.74 -11.91 15.31
C ASP A 58 -9.03 -12.51 15.89
N ALA A 59 -9.23 -12.37 17.20
CA ALA A 59 -10.42 -12.86 17.91
C ALA A 59 -11.73 -12.19 17.46
N HIS A 60 -11.65 -11.07 16.75
CA HIS A 60 -12.80 -10.34 16.19
C HIS A 60 -13.04 -10.69 14.71
N GLY A 61 -12.23 -11.58 14.12
CA GLY A 61 -12.31 -12.00 12.74
C GLY A 61 -11.63 -11.06 11.75
N ASN A 62 -10.92 -10.03 12.20
CA ASN A 62 -10.18 -9.13 11.30
C ASN A 62 -8.91 -9.82 10.80
N PRO A 63 -8.57 -9.72 9.50
CA PRO A 63 -7.32 -10.26 8.99
C PRO A 63 -6.09 -9.67 9.70
N THR A 64 -5.19 -10.54 10.13
CA THR A 64 -3.89 -10.18 10.75
C THR A 64 -2.70 -10.53 9.87
N SER A 65 -2.88 -11.47 8.92
CA SER A 65 -1.90 -11.82 7.89
C SER A 65 -2.64 -12.29 6.63
N SER A 66 -2.00 -12.13 5.47
CA SER A 66 -2.51 -12.59 4.17
C SER A 66 -1.37 -12.92 3.21
N SER A 67 -1.64 -13.80 2.25
CA SER A 67 -0.87 -13.81 1.00
C SER A 67 -1.34 -12.65 0.13
N SER A 68 -0.46 -11.69 -0.16
CA SER A 68 -0.75 -10.52 -0.99
C SER A 68 -1.20 -10.90 -2.40
N GLU A 69 -1.94 -9.99 -3.03
CA GLU A 69 -2.33 -10.13 -4.43
C GLU A 69 -1.08 -10.21 -5.34
N PRO A 70 -0.93 -11.24 -6.19
CA PRO A 70 0.24 -11.39 -7.07
C PRO A 70 0.50 -10.18 -7.97
N GLY A 71 -0.57 -9.52 -8.44
CA GLY A 71 -0.46 -8.31 -9.26
C GLY A 71 0.20 -7.16 -8.51
N VAL A 72 -0.19 -6.94 -7.24
CA VAL A 72 0.40 -5.89 -6.39
C VAL A 72 1.86 -6.23 -6.07
N MET A 73 2.17 -7.49 -5.75
CA MET A 73 3.55 -7.94 -5.53
C MET A 73 4.43 -7.70 -6.78
N ALA A 74 3.93 -8.06 -7.96
CA ALA A 74 4.62 -7.81 -9.22
C ALA A 74 4.90 -6.31 -9.44
N VAL A 75 3.93 -5.44 -9.17
CA VAL A 75 4.13 -3.98 -9.23
C VAL A 75 5.25 -3.53 -8.28
N MET A 76 5.27 -4.00 -7.04
CA MET A 76 6.29 -3.61 -6.05
C MET A 76 7.68 -4.09 -6.45
N LEU A 77 7.82 -5.35 -6.87
CA LEU A 77 9.08 -5.92 -7.35
C LEU A 77 9.59 -5.16 -8.58
N GLU A 78 8.71 -4.83 -9.52
CA GLU A 78 9.04 -4.02 -10.69
C GLU A 78 9.52 -2.60 -10.33
N GLN A 79 8.92 -1.95 -9.32
CA GLN A 79 9.40 -0.67 -8.79
C GLN A 79 10.78 -0.79 -8.15
N LEU A 80 11.06 -1.93 -7.50
CA LEU A 80 12.31 -2.18 -6.79
C LEU A 80 13.47 -2.60 -7.71
N ARG A 81 13.26 -2.87 -9.01
CA ARG A 81 14.36 -3.20 -9.95
C ARG A 81 15.33 -4.26 -9.38
N PRO A 82 14.86 -5.49 -9.16
CA PRO A 82 15.65 -6.56 -8.58
C PRO A 82 16.86 -6.91 -9.45
N ALA A 83 17.96 -7.27 -8.79
CA ALA A 83 19.16 -7.76 -9.45
C ALA A 83 19.84 -8.85 -8.61
N ALA A 84 20.51 -9.78 -9.29
CA ALA A 84 21.28 -10.84 -8.64
C ALA A 84 22.37 -10.26 -7.73
N GLY A 85 22.54 -10.84 -6.54
CA GLY A 85 23.52 -10.42 -5.55
C GLY A 85 23.03 -9.38 -4.54
N GLN A 86 21.81 -8.85 -4.71
CA GLN A 86 21.26 -7.86 -3.78
C GLN A 86 20.99 -8.46 -2.39
N ARG A 87 21.18 -7.62 -1.37
CA ARG A 87 20.70 -7.81 -0.01
C ARG A 87 19.34 -7.14 0.15
N TRP A 88 18.34 -7.93 0.48
CA TRP A 88 16.95 -7.51 0.57
C TRP A 88 16.42 -7.66 1.99
N LEU A 89 15.78 -6.62 2.49
CA LEU A 89 14.96 -6.66 3.69
C LEU A 89 13.49 -6.61 3.28
N GLU A 90 12.73 -7.63 3.66
CA GLU A 90 11.27 -7.63 3.61
C GLU A 90 10.73 -7.39 5.03
N VAL A 91 9.77 -6.48 5.16
CA VAL A 91 9.02 -6.25 6.40
C VAL A 91 7.58 -6.75 6.21
N GLY A 92 7.29 -7.91 6.79
CA GLY A 92 6.03 -8.64 6.68
C GLY A 92 6.19 -9.93 5.88
N ALA A 93 6.79 -10.96 6.47
CA ALA A 93 7.01 -12.25 5.81
C ALA A 93 5.69 -12.91 5.37
N GLY A 94 4.63 -12.77 6.20
CA GLY A 94 3.33 -13.37 5.91
C GLY A 94 3.45 -14.87 5.65
N THR A 95 3.08 -15.32 4.46
CA THR A 95 3.19 -16.75 4.09
C THR A 95 4.61 -17.19 3.71
N GLY A 96 5.53 -16.25 3.45
CA GLY A 96 6.86 -16.50 2.89
C GLY A 96 6.92 -16.52 1.35
N TYR A 97 5.79 -16.35 0.66
CA TYR A 97 5.73 -16.43 -0.81
C TYR A 97 6.52 -15.31 -1.49
N ASN A 98 6.41 -14.06 -1.03
CA ASN A 98 7.17 -12.95 -1.60
C ASN A 98 8.68 -13.10 -1.33
N ALA A 99 9.05 -13.48 -0.09
CA ALA A 99 10.44 -13.84 0.25
C ALA A 99 11.04 -14.89 -0.69
N ALA A 100 10.25 -15.89 -1.10
CA ALA A 100 10.68 -16.93 -2.04
C ALA A 100 10.91 -16.38 -3.46
N ILE A 101 10.06 -15.47 -3.93
CA ILE A 101 10.24 -14.77 -5.21
C ILE A 101 11.50 -13.91 -5.16
N ILE A 102 11.68 -13.13 -4.10
CA ILE A 102 12.87 -12.29 -3.91
C ILE A 102 14.13 -13.16 -3.87
N ALA A 103 14.12 -14.27 -3.14
CA ALA A 103 15.26 -15.20 -3.07
C ALA A 103 15.64 -15.74 -4.45
N THR A 104 14.63 -16.05 -5.28
CA THR A 104 14.84 -16.45 -6.68
C THR A 104 15.50 -15.33 -7.50
N LEU A 105 15.06 -14.07 -7.32
CA LEU A 105 15.56 -12.90 -8.04
C LEU A 105 16.99 -12.52 -7.67
N VAL A 106 17.31 -12.51 -6.37
CA VAL A 106 18.66 -12.14 -5.91
C VAL A 106 19.67 -13.29 -6.06
N GLY A 107 19.18 -14.52 -6.16
CA GLY A 107 19.97 -15.73 -6.38
C GLY A 107 20.96 -16.05 -5.26
N SER A 108 21.82 -17.04 -5.47
CA SER A 108 22.73 -17.58 -4.44
C SER A 108 23.78 -16.59 -3.90
N ARG A 109 24.06 -15.52 -4.65
CA ARG A 109 24.97 -14.44 -4.24
C ARG A 109 24.26 -13.36 -3.42
N GLY A 110 22.93 -13.33 -3.46
CA GLY A 110 22.12 -12.40 -2.67
C GLY A 110 21.78 -12.95 -1.29
N ARG A 111 21.07 -12.13 -0.53
CA ARG A 111 20.54 -12.49 0.79
C ARG A 111 19.17 -11.87 0.98
N VAL A 112 18.25 -12.64 1.52
CA VAL A 112 16.91 -12.17 1.89
C VAL A 112 16.75 -12.32 3.40
N THR A 113 16.45 -11.21 4.06
CA THR A 113 15.99 -11.16 5.45
C THR A 113 14.53 -10.74 5.43
N SER A 114 13.65 -11.52 6.03
CA SER A 114 12.22 -11.23 6.11
C SER A 114 11.77 -11.19 7.56
N LEU A 115 11.19 -10.07 7.98
CA LEU A 115 10.70 -9.84 9.34
C LEU A 115 9.21 -10.13 9.44
N GLU A 116 8.78 -10.78 10.51
CA GLU A 116 7.38 -11.02 10.82
C GLU A 116 7.08 -10.76 12.30
N LEU A 117 6.00 -10.06 12.58
CA LEU A 117 5.65 -9.67 13.94
C LEU A 117 5.16 -10.86 14.77
N GLN A 118 4.44 -11.80 14.16
CA GLN A 118 3.85 -12.94 14.85
C GLN A 118 4.73 -14.18 14.71
N GLU A 119 5.18 -14.77 15.82
CA GLU A 119 6.10 -15.92 15.79
C GLU A 119 5.50 -17.16 15.11
N ASP A 120 4.19 -17.41 15.27
CA ASP A 120 3.49 -18.52 14.60
C ASP A 120 3.52 -18.36 13.07
N VAL A 121 3.17 -17.17 12.56
CA VAL A 121 3.26 -16.83 11.13
C VAL A 121 4.69 -16.92 10.62
N ALA A 122 5.68 -16.45 11.41
CA ALA A 122 7.09 -16.58 11.07
C ALA A 122 7.53 -18.05 10.97
N GLY A 123 7.03 -18.91 11.88
CA GLY A 123 7.22 -20.35 11.86
C GLY A 123 6.70 -20.99 10.57
N GLU A 124 5.45 -20.71 10.22
CA GLU A 124 4.83 -21.21 8.98
C GLU A 124 5.59 -20.76 7.73
N ALA A 125 5.99 -19.49 7.66
CA ALA A 125 6.78 -18.98 6.53
C ALA A 125 8.10 -19.76 6.36
N ARG A 126 8.81 -20.09 7.45
CA ARG A 126 10.03 -20.93 7.41
C ARG A 126 9.73 -22.34 6.91
N GLU A 127 8.59 -22.91 7.28
CA GLU A 127 8.18 -24.24 6.82
C GLU A 127 7.86 -24.23 5.32
N HIS A 128 7.08 -23.26 4.84
CA HIS A 128 6.78 -23.11 3.41
C HIS A 128 8.05 -22.88 2.58
N LEU A 129 8.95 -22.01 3.03
CA LEU A 129 10.23 -21.76 2.37
C LEU A 129 11.10 -23.03 2.30
N ARG A 130 11.15 -23.82 3.39
CA ARG A 130 11.86 -25.11 3.39
C ARG A 130 11.22 -26.10 2.41
N ALA A 131 9.88 -26.18 2.38
CA ALA A 131 9.15 -27.04 1.43
C ALA A 131 9.39 -26.64 -0.03
N ALA A 132 9.59 -25.34 -0.30
CA ALA A 132 9.98 -24.81 -1.60
C ALA A 132 11.49 -24.94 -1.91
N GLY A 133 12.29 -25.54 -1.02
CA GLY A 133 13.74 -25.69 -1.21
C GLY A 133 14.57 -24.42 -0.96
N LEU A 134 13.99 -23.41 -0.32
CA LEU A 134 14.57 -22.08 -0.08
C LEU A 134 14.87 -21.85 1.41
N ALA A 135 15.46 -22.85 2.08
CA ALA A 135 15.72 -22.80 3.52
C ALA A 135 16.76 -21.75 3.96
N ASP A 136 17.51 -21.17 3.02
CA ASP A 136 18.54 -20.15 3.28
C ASP A 136 17.96 -18.73 3.46
N VAL A 137 16.66 -18.53 3.20
CA VAL A 137 15.97 -17.27 3.48
C VAL A 137 15.86 -17.07 4.99
N ALA A 138 16.39 -15.97 5.51
CA ALA A 138 16.37 -15.67 6.94
C ALA A 138 15.01 -15.05 7.32
N VAL A 139 14.13 -15.84 7.94
CA VAL A 139 12.87 -15.33 8.51
C VAL A 139 13.06 -15.08 10.01
N LEU A 140 12.97 -13.82 10.41
CA LEU A 140 13.16 -13.36 11.78
C LEU A 140 11.81 -12.93 12.37
N SER A 141 11.55 -13.29 13.63
CA SER A 141 10.41 -12.70 14.35
C SER A 141 10.84 -11.41 15.04
N GLY A 142 10.06 -10.35 14.86
CA GLY A 142 10.34 -9.06 15.46
C GLY A 142 9.47 -7.94 14.90
N ASP A 143 9.49 -6.80 15.59
CA ASP A 143 8.83 -5.59 15.08
C ASP A 143 9.63 -5.03 13.89
N GLY A 144 9.01 -5.11 12.72
CA GLY A 144 9.56 -4.63 11.46
C GLY A 144 9.99 -3.17 11.47
N TRP A 145 9.49 -2.36 12.42
CA TRP A 145 9.85 -0.95 12.54
C TRP A 145 11.34 -0.74 12.76
N PHE A 146 12.00 -1.65 13.48
CA PHE A 146 13.43 -1.55 13.79
C PHE A 146 14.34 -2.08 12.66
N GLY A 147 13.75 -2.65 11.61
CA GLY A 147 14.50 -3.31 10.55
C GLY A 147 15.33 -4.49 11.08
N ALA A 148 16.43 -4.79 10.39
CA ALA A 148 17.33 -5.90 10.71
C ALA A 148 18.78 -5.41 10.65
N PRO A 149 19.30 -4.77 11.73
CA PRO A 149 20.61 -4.11 11.71
C PRO A 149 21.77 -5.04 11.35
N ASP A 150 21.71 -6.31 11.75
CA ASP A 150 22.75 -7.31 11.46
C ASP A 150 22.86 -7.65 9.96
N GLY A 151 21.81 -7.41 9.17
CA GLY A 151 21.80 -7.62 7.72
C GLY A 151 22.15 -6.38 6.89
N ALA A 152 22.24 -5.21 7.53
CA ALA A 152 22.44 -3.95 6.86
C ALA A 152 23.89 -3.79 6.31
N PRO A 153 24.10 -2.90 5.31
CA PRO A 153 23.10 -2.15 4.57
C PRO A 153 22.36 -3.01 3.53
N PHE A 154 21.09 -2.69 3.29
CA PHE A 154 20.24 -3.36 2.31
C PHE A 154 20.18 -2.58 1.00
N ASP A 155 20.30 -3.28 -0.12
CA ASP A 155 20.11 -2.69 -1.45
C ASP A 155 18.63 -2.40 -1.70
N ARG A 156 17.75 -3.20 -1.10
CA ARG A 156 16.29 -3.08 -1.20
C ARG A 156 15.65 -3.28 0.16
N ILE A 157 14.74 -2.39 0.51
CA ILE A 157 13.85 -2.56 1.65
C ILE A 157 12.42 -2.50 1.11
N GLU A 158 11.64 -3.55 1.35
CA GLU A 158 10.26 -3.68 0.92
C GLU A 158 9.37 -3.89 2.14
N VAL A 159 8.38 -3.01 2.33
CA VAL A 159 7.39 -3.15 3.40
C VAL A 159 6.09 -3.68 2.79
N THR A 160 5.58 -4.80 3.27
CA THR A 160 4.36 -5.47 2.76
C THR A 160 3.17 -5.26 3.71
N ALA A 161 3.19 -4.15 4.46
CA ALA A 161 2.09 -3.65 5.29
C ALA A 161 2.06 -2.12 5.20
N SER A 162 0.87 -1.53 5.25
CA SER A 162 0.74 -0.08 5.06
C SER A 162 1.18 0.71 6.28
N VAL A 163 1.88 1.82 6.04
CA VAL A 163 2.50 2.65 7.07
C VAL A 163 2.09 4.11 6.90
N ARG A 164 1.96 4.84 8.01
CA ARG A 164 1.66 6.28 7.95
C ARG A 164 2.90 7.16 7.92
N ASP A 165 4.02 6.63 8.34
CA ASP A 165 5.31 7.31 8.45
C ASP A 165 6.42 6.32 8.07
N LEU A 166 7.60 6.82 7.75
CA LEU A 166 8.77 5.98 7.49
C LEU A 166 9.53 5.75 8.80
N SER A 167 10.01 4.53 9.01
CA SER A 167 10.95 4.28 10.10
C SER A 167 12.31 4.91 9.77
N PRO A 168 12.89 5.72 10.69
CA PRO A 168 14.27 6.16 10.57
C PRO A 168 15.25 4.98 10.43
N HIS A 169 14.95 3.83 11.04
CA HIS A 169 15.82 2.64 10.97
C HIS A 169 15.90 2.06 9.56
N TRP A 170 14.80 2.06 8.79
CA TRP A 170 14.85 1.64 7.39
C TRP A 170 15.75 2.57 6.58
N VAL A 171 15.63 3.87 6.81
CA VAL A 171 16.47 4.86 6.13
C VAL A 171 17.94 4.70 6.53
N GLU A 172 18.25 4.50 7.80
CA GLU A 172 19.62 4.23 8.27
C GLU A 172 20.21 2.95 7.66
N GLN A 173 19.41 1.88 7.56
CA GLN A 173 19.84 0.57 7.07
C GLN A 173 19.83 0.44 5.54
N LEU A 174 19.27 1.40 4.81
CA LEU A 174 19.26 1.41 3.34
C LEU A 174 20.64 1.77 2.79
N ALA A 175 21.10 1.07 1.75
CA ALA A 175 22.30 1.43 1.00
C ALA A 175 22.17 2.83 0.37
N SER A 176 23.29 3.44 -0.02
CA SER A 176 23.31 4.78 -0.62
C SER A 176 22.53 4.89 -1.93
N ASP A 177 22.54 3.83 -2.73
CA ASP A 177 21.81 3.65 -4.00
C ASP A 177 20.64 2.67 -3.84
N GLY A 178 20.25 2.39 -2.59
CA GLY A 178 19.17 1.48 -2.29
C GLY A 178 17.79 2.07 -2.57
N LEU A 179 16.81 1.19 -2.75
CA LEU A 179 15.39 1.57 -2.86
C LEU A 179 14.61 1.11 -1.62
N LEU A 180 13.86 2.03 -1.04
CA LEU A 180 12.87 1.75 0.01
C LEU A 180 11.48 1.83 -0.59
N LEU A 181 10.73 0.73 -0.59
CA LEU A 181 9.35 0.71 -1.03
C LEU A 181 8.40 0.53 0.15
N VAL A 182 7.41 1.43 0.24
CA VAL A 182 6.37 1.38 1.26
C VAL A 182 4.97 1.60 0.67
N PRO A 183 3.94 0.88 1.15
CA PRO A 183 2.55 1.25 1.00
C PRO A 183 2.24 2.41 1.98
N LEU A 184 2.41 3.64 1.51
CA LEU A 184 2.25 4.85 2.32
C LEU A 184 0.77 5.25 2.42
N VAL A 185 0.29 5.45 3.65
CA VAL A 185 -1.04 5.97 3.94
C VAL A 185 -1.03 7.51 3.94
N LEU A 186 -1.73 8.08 2.97
CA LEU A 186 -1.95 9.52 2.79
C LEU A 186 -3.16 10.01 3.63
N ARG A 187 -3.66 11.22 3.36
CA ARG A 187 -4.87 11.72 4.02
C ARG A 187 -6.10 10.90 3.60
N GLY A 188 -7.13 10.90 4.44
CA GLY A 188 -8.36 10.18 4.16
C GLY A 188 -8.19 8.65 4.04
N GLY A 189 -7.05 8.09 4.46
CA GLY A 189 -6.76 6.66 4.38
C GLY A 189 -6.43 6.16 2.97
N ALA A 190 -6.29 7.04 1.99
CA ALA A 190 -5.80 6.67 0.66
C ALA A 190 -4.37 6.11 0.77
N GLN A 191 -4.02 5.16 -0.09
CA GLN A 191 -2.71 4.53 -0.09
C GLN A 191 -2.00 4.68 -1.44
N ALA A 192 -0.68 4.71 -1.40
CA ALA A 192 0.20 4.73 -2.55
C ALA A 192 1.39 3.79 -2.31
N LEU A 193 1.77 3.01 -3.31
CA LEU A 193 3.03 2.28 -3.30
C LEU A 193 4.14 3.22 -3.75
N VAL A 194 4.98 3.66 -2.82
CA VAL A 194 6.04 4.64 -3.10
C VAL A 194 7.39 3.96 -2.96
N ALA A 195 8.16 3.94 -4.04
CA ALA A 195 9.57 3.59 -4.01
C ALA A 195 10.40 4.86 -3.88
N PHE A 196 11.28 4.91 -2.89
CA PHE A 196 12.11 6.05 -2.53
C PHE A 196 13.59 5.75 -2.78
N LEU A 197 14.32 6.76 -3.25
CA LEU A 197 15.78 6.83 -3.30
C LEU A 197 16.27 7.84 -2.25
N LYS A 198 17.50 7.66 -1.77
CA LYS A 198 18.19 8.68 -0.98
C LYS A 198 18.74 9.79 -1.87
N GLU A 199 18.41 11.03 -1.56
CA GLU A 199 19.07 12.23 -2.09
C GLU A 199 19.59 13.06 -0.91
N GLY A 200 20.88 12.91 -0.58
CA GLY A 200 21.47 13.62 0.56
C GLY A 200 20.86 13.18 1.89
N ASP A 201 20.14 14.08 2.55
CA ASP A 201 19.53 13.87 3.88
C ASP A 201 18.02 13.63 3.86
N HIS A 202 17.43 13.49 2.67
CA HIS A 202 16.01 13.18 2.50
C HIS A 202 15.82 12.08 1.45
N LEU A 203 14.56 11.66 1.30
CA LEU A 203 14.17 10.69 0.30
C LEU A 203 13.37 11.35 -0.80
N VAL A 204 13.56 10.91 -2.03
CA VAL A 204 12.74 11.30 -3.18
C VAL A 204 12.08 10.07 -3.79
N SER A 205 10.83 10.21 -4.22
CA SER A 205 10.13 9.13 -4.90
C SER A 205 10.79 8.88 -6.25
N ASP A 206 11.24 7.65 -6.46
CA ASP A 206 11.62 7.13 -7.76
C ASP A 206 10.39 6.79 -8.59
N SER A 207 9.38 6.21 -7.96
CA SER A 207 8.10 5.91 -8.59
C SER A 207 6.97 5.80 -7.58
N VAL A 208 5.76 6.12 -8.04
CA VAL A 208 4.52 5.95 -7.27
C VAL A 208 3.53 5.11 -8.08
N ARG A 209 2.89 4.13 -7.44
CA ARG A 209 1.89 3.25 -8.04
C ARG A 209 0.68 3.08 -7.14
N GLY A 210 -0.46 2.68 -7.74
CA GLY A 210 -1.65 2.34 -6.99
C GLY A 210 -1.52 0.97 -6.31
N GLY A 211 -2.03 0.86 -5.09
CA GLY A 211 -2.03 -0.38 -4.32
C GLY A 211 -2.41 -0.09 -2.87
N GLY A 212 -2.79 -1.13 -2.15
CA GLY A 212 -3.20 -0.99 -0.75
C GLY A 212 -2.90 -2.25 0.05
N PHE A 213 -2.52 -2.06 1.30
CA PHE A 213 -2.18 -3.12 2.23
C PHE A 213 -2.91 -2.94 3.56
N MET A 214 -3.07 -4.05 4.28
CA MET A 214 -3.44 -4.01 5.69
C MET A 214 -2.40 -3.20 6.49
N PRO A 215 -2.81 -2.49 7.55
CA PRO A 215 -1.88 -1.65 8.30
C PRO A 215 -0.81 -2.49 9.00
N MET A 216 0.41 -1.97 8.99
CA MET A 216 1.49 -2.48 9.83
C MET A 216 1.02 -2.47 11.29
N ARG A 217 1.28 -3.56 12.00
CA ARG A 217 1.00 -3.68 13.45
C ARG A 217 2.29 -3.45 14.22
N GLY A 218 2.16 -3.06 15.49
CA GLY A 218 3.28 -2.66 16.35
C GLY A 218 3.06 -1.27 16.93
N ALA A 219 3.82 -0.93 17.97
CA ALA A 219 3.66 0.33 18.69
C ALA A 219 4.05 1.56 17.85
N HIS A 220 4.85 1.38 16.81
CA HIS A 220 5.46 2.47 16.06
C HIS A 220 4.90 2.64 14.65
N ASN A 221 3.83 1.94 14.29
CA ASN A 221 3.26 1.94 12.93
C ASN A 221 2.72 3.31 12.44
N GLY A 222 2.75 4.34 13.29
CA GLY A 222 2.23 5.67 13.01
C GLY A 222 0.71 5.73 12.97
N PHE A 223 0.02 4.72 13.52
CA PHE A 223 -1.45 4.66 13.54
C PHE A 223 -2.12 5.20 14.81
N GLU A 224 -1.36 5.72 15.76
CA GLU A 224 -1.90 6.42 16.93
C GLU A 224 -2.83 7.58 16.50
N GLY A 225 -3.97 7.72 17.16
CA GLY A 225 -4.94 8.79 16.87
C GLY A 225 -5.75 8.62 15.57
N ARG A 226 -5.85 7.42 14.98
CA ARG A 226 -6.79 7.19 13.86
C ARG A 226 -8.22 7.52 14.28
N VAL A 227 -8.89 8.37 13.50
CA VAL A 227 -10.34 8.52 13.57
C VAL A 227 -10.92 7.99 12.26
N SER A 228 -11.21 6.70 12.21
CA SER A 228 -12.20 6.18 11.26
C SER A 228 -13.47 5.90 12.05
N PHE A 229 -14.62 6.22 11.48
CA PHE A 229 -15.91 6.00 12.14
C PHE A 229 -16.91 5.37 11.17
N MET A 230 -17.90 4.71 11.74
CA MET A 230 -18.97 4.07 10.98
C MET A 230 -20.18 5.00 10.88
N VAL A 231 -20.72 5.16 9.67
CA VAL A 231 -22.02 5.80 9.45
C VAL A 231 -22.81 4.98 8.43
N ASP A 232 -23.96 4.45 8.84
CA ASP A 232 -24.88 3.69 7.98
C ASP A 232 -24.18 2.58 7.15
N GLY A 233 -23.26 1.86 7.80
CA GLY A 233 -22.46 0.77 7.21
C GLY A 233 -21.22 1.22 6.43
N TRP A 234 -20.99 2.53 6.27
CA TRP A 234 -19.78 3.08 5.67
C TRP A 234 -18.69 3.33 6.71
N THR A 235 -17.49 2.82 6.45
CA THR A 235 -16.28 3.25 7.14
C THR A 235 -15.80 4.55 6.52
N VAL A 236 -15.91 5.66 7.25
CA VAL A 236 -15.42 6.97 6.84
C VAL A 236 -14.00 7.17 7.37
N THR A 237 -13.11 7.66 6.51
CA THR A 237 -11.77 8.09 6.91
C THR A 237 -11.55 9.53 6.43
N PRO A 238 -11.56 10.52 7.33
CA PRO A 238 -11.29 11.91 7.00
C PRO A 238 -9.79 12.22 6.90
N ALA A 239 -9.47 13.35 6.28
CA ALA A 239 -8.11 13.88 6.22
C ALA A 239 -7.60 14.43 7.57
N SER A 240 -8.50 14.93 8.43
CA SER A 240 -8.19 15.47 9.75
C SER A 240 -8.93 14.70 10.85
N VAL A 241 -8.30 14.59 12.01
CA VAL A 241 -8.88 14.01 13.22
C VAL A 241 -9.82 14.98 13.95
N ASP A 242 -9.75 16.28 13.63
CA ASP A 242 -10.55 17.35 14.25
C ASP A 242 -11.95 17.53 13.64
N LEU A 243 -12.39 16.56 12.82
CA LEU A 243 -13.68 16.62 12.14
C LEU A 243 -14.84 16.57 13.13
N HIS A 244 -15.81 17.49 13.00
CA HIS A 244 -17.03 17.43 13.79
C HIS A 244 -17.98 16.33 13.27
N LEU A 245 -17.92 15.16 13.92
CA LEU A 245 -18.64 13.95 13.52
C LEU A 245 -20.16 14.17 13.34
N GLY A 246 -20.78 14.95 14.22
CA GLY A 246 -22.22 15.22 14.15
C GLY A 246 -22.64 15.90 12.86
N SER A 247 -21.87 16.91 12.44
CA SER A 247 -22.14 17.68 11.21
C SER A 247 -21.96 16.84 9.96
N PHE A 248 -20.92 15.99 9.94
CA PHE A 248 -20.72 15.05 8.84
C PHE A 248 -21.88 14.06 8.72
N VAL A 249 -22.30 13.45 9.82
CA VAL A 249 -23.37 12.44 9.83
C VAL A 249 -24.71 13.04 9.40
N GLU A 250 -25.06 14.23 9.89
CA GLU A 250 -26.26 14.95 9.48
C GLU A 250 -26.25 15.22 7.96
N LEU A 251 -25.13 15.73 7.46
CA LEU A 251 -24.96 16.05 6.04
C LEU A 251 -25.00 14.80 5.16
N PHE A 252 -24.33 13.72 5.55
CA PHE A 252 -24.27 12.46 4.79
C PHE A 252 -25.62 11.73 4.72
N ARG A 253 -26.47 11.89 5.75
CA ARG A 253 -27.83 11.31 5.79
C ARG A 253 -28.85 12.12 5.00
N ALA A 254 -28.52 13.33 4.56
CA ALA A 254 -29.35 14.08 3.64
C ALA A 254 -29.43 13.37 2.27
N VAL A 255 -30.52 13.61 1.54
CA VAL A 255 -30.64 13.11 0.17
C VAL A 255 -29.65 13.87 -0.72
N PRO A 256 -28.69 13.19 -1.37
CA PRO A 256 -27.74 13.87 -2.24
C PRO A 256 -28.43 14.37 -3.51
N ARG A 257 -27.88 15.44 -4.08
CA ARG A 257 -28.10 15.74 -5.50
C ARG A 257 -27.08 14.96 -6.31
N GLU A 258 -27.56 14.17 -7.26
CA GLU A 258 -26.71 13.45 -8.19
C GLU A 258 -26.39 14.33 -9.41
N GLU A 259 -25.12 14.40 -9.74
CA GLU A 259 -24.62 15.16 -10.87
C GLU A 259 -23.61 14.31 -11.67
N PRO A 260 -23.37 14.61 -12.96
CA PRO A 260 -22.29 13.96 -13.71
C PRO A 260 -20.94 14.20 -13.02
N ALA A 261 -20.19 13.11 -12.79
CA ALA A 261 -18.84 13.21 -12.25
C ALA A 261 -17.93 13.97 -13.23
N PRO A 262 -16.99 14.80 -12.73
CA PRO A 262 -15.91 15.28 -13.57
C PRO A 262 -15.03 14.10 -14.03
N ALA A 263 -14.48 14.21 -15.24
CA ALA A 263 -13.55 13.21 -15.74
C ALA A 263 -12.22 13.29 -14.97
N ILE A 264 -11.79 12.17 -14.40
CA ILE A 264 -10.50 12.03 -13.71
C ILE A 264 -9.88 10.68 -14.03
N PRO A 265 -8.54 10.55 -13.98
CA PRO A 265 -7.89 9.26 -14.08
C PRO A 265 -8.36 8.30 -12.97
N PRO A 266 -8.53 6.99 -13.23
CA PRO A 266 -8.97 6.03 -12.22
C PRO A 266 -8.10 6.00 -10.95
N SER A 267 -6.79 6.25 -11.08
CA SER A 267 -5.83 6.27 -9.97
C SER A 267 -5.69 7.64 -9.28
N ALA A 268 -6.53 8.64 -9.58
CA ALA A 268 -6.32 10.01 -9.10
C ALA A 268 -6.70 10.27 -7.62
N GLY A 269 -7.43 9.36 -6.98
CA GLY A 269 -7.90 9.54 -5.59
C GLY A 269 -6.79 9.86 -4.58
N PRO A 270 -5.67 9.11 -4.56
CA PRO A 270 -4.52 9.43 -3.70
C PRO A 270 -3.88 10.80 -3.98
N CYS A 271 -3.93 11.31 -5.22
CA CYS A 271 -3.48 12.67 -5.52
C CYS A 271 -4.34 13.72 -4.79
N LEU A 272 -5.67 13.56 -4.82
CA LEU A 272 -6.59 14.43 -4.07
C LEU A 272 -6.27 14.41 -2.57
N ALA A 273 -6.01 13.22 -2.01
CA ALA A 273 -5.66 13.07 -0.59
C ALA A 273 -4.42 13.87 -0.20
N LEU A 274 -3.42 13.96 -1.09
CA LEU A 274 -2.23 14.76 -0.83
C LEU A 274 -2.46 16.26 -1.09
N GLU A 275 -3.28 16.60 -2.09
CA GLU A 275 -3.45 17.98 -2.57
C GLU A 275 -4.53 18.77 -1.83
N ASP A 276 -5.51 18.11 -1.20
CA ASP A 276 -6.56 18.80 -0.45
C ASP A 276 -6.63 18.30 1.01
N PRO A 277 -6.45 19.18 2.01
CA PRO A 277 -6.56 18.81 3.42
C PRO A 277 -8.01 18.45 3.84
N ARG A 278 -9.00 18.63 2.97
CA ARG A 278 -10.40 18.26 3.18
C ARG A 278 -10.78 16.92 2.54
N ALA A 279 -9.80 16.22 1.97
CA ALA A 279 -10.07 14.93 1.33
C ALA A 279 -10.70 13.93 2.31
N VAL A 280 -11.70 13.20 1.84
CA VAL A 280 -12.37 12.15 2.60
C VAL A 280 -12.51 10.92 1.72
N SER A 281 -12.31 9.74 2.31
CA SER A 281 -12.63 8.48 1.65
C SER A 281 -13.58 7.65 2.49
N MET A 282 -14.40 6.85 1.83
CA MET A 282 -15.39 6.00 2.46
C MET A 282 -15.40 4.62 1.80
N GLY A 283 -15.37 3.59 2.62
CA GLY A 283 -15.51 2.20 2.19
C GLY A 283 -16.80 1.59 2.71
N PHE A 284 -17.46 0.78 1.90
CA PHE A 284 -18.60 -0.03 2.32
C PHE A 284 -18.33 -1.48 1.94
N GLY A 285 -18.15 -2.33 2.94
CA GLY A 285 -18.04 -3.78 2.73
C GLY A 285 -19.39 -4.44 2.93
N SER A 286 -19.93 -5.07 1.89
CA SER A 286 -20.99 -6.06 2.01
C SER A 286 -20.53 -7.41 1.49
N GLY A 287 -21.20 -8.49 1.88
CA GLY A 287 -20.94 -9.84 1.33
C GLY A 287 -21.11 -9.97 -0.19
N SER A 288 -21.56 -8.91 -0.88
CA SER A 288 -21.74 -8.81 -2.32
C SER A 288 -20.68 -7.95 -3.04
N GLY A 289 -19.70 -7.39 -2.32
CA GLY A 289 -18.64 -6.56 -2.90
C GLY A 289 -18.22 -5.39 -2.02
N TYR A 290 -17.19 -4.68 -2.46
CA TYR A 290 -16.67 -3.48 -1.79
C TYR A 290 -16.99 -2.25 -2.64
N ARG A 291 -17.69 -1.27 -2.04
CA ARG A 291 -17.91 0.04 -2.67
C ARG A 291 -16.95 1.04 -2.05
N TRP A 292 -16.44 1.94 -2.89
CA TRP A 292 -15.52 2.98 -2.49
C TRP A 292 -16.01 4.34 -2.96
N ARG A 293 -15.92 5.33 -2.09
CA ARG A 293 -16.17 6.74 -2.39
C ARG A 293 -14.97 7.55 -1.96
N PHE A 294 -14.66 8.59 -2.72
CA PHE A 294 -13.71 9.60 -2.30
C PHE A 294 -14.15 10.98 -2.78
N GLY A 295 -13.69 12.01 -2.10
CA GLY A 295 -13.97 13.38 -2.48
C GLY A 295 -13.60 14.34 -1.37
N ILE A 296 -14.43 15.34 -1.15
CA ILE A 296 -14.12 16.50 -0.30
C ILE A 296 -15.24 16.70 0.71
N TYR A 297 -14.87 16.88 1.97
CA TYR A 297 -15.75 17.38 3.02
C TYR A 297 -15.28 18.75 3.50
N ASP A 298 -16.06 19.79 3.22
CA ASP A 298 -15.82 21.15 3.71
C ASP A 298 -16.79 21.44 4.87
N GLU A 299 -16.29 21.26 6.09
CA GLU A 299 -17.06 21.44 7.33
C GLU A 299 -17.57 22.88 7.47
N ALA A 300 -16.73 23.88 7.16
CA ALA A 300 -17.08 25.29 7.31
C ALA A 300 -18.22 25.70 6.36
N ALA A 301 -18.29 25.07 5.19
CA ALA A 301 -19.35 25.28 4.21
C ALA A 301 -20.54 24.32 4.36
N ALA A 302 -20.49 23.38 5.32
CA ALA A 302 -21.45 22.27 5.43
C ALA A 302 -21.71 21.60 4.08
N SER A 303 -20.64 21.28 3.35
CA SER A 303 -20.69 20.76 1.99
C SER A 303 -19.86 19.48 1.86
N LEU A 304 -20.44 18.46 1.23
CA LEU A 304 -19.80 17.16 0.98
C LEU A 304 -20.02 16.76 -0.47
N ALA A 305 -18.93 16.37 -1.13
CA ALA A 305 -18.92 15.92 -2.51
C ALA A 305 -18.18 14.58 -2.59
N LEU A 306 -18.83 13.54 -3.10
CA LEU A 306 -18.27 12.19 -3.19
C LEU A 306 -18.41 11.65 -4.62
N LEU A 307 -17.35 11.03 -5.14
CA LEU A 307 -17.38 10.30 -6.40
C LEU A 307 -17.71 8.84 -6.16
N GLU A 308 -18.63 8.31 -6.96
CA GLU A 308 -19.04 6.91 -6.93
C GLU A 308 -19.51 6.47 -8.32
N ASP A 309 -18.86 5.47 -8.92
CA ASP A 309 -19.27 4.86 -10.20
C ASP A 309 -19.64 5.87 -11.30
N GLY A 310 -18.80 6.90 -11.49
CA GLY A 310 -19.03 7.96 -12.48
C GLY A 310 -20.10 8.99 -12.11
N ARG A 311 -20.60 8.97 -10.88
CA ARG A 311 -21.52 9.98 -10.33
C ARG A 311 -20.81 10.87 -9.32
N LEU A 312 -21.21 12.13 -9.27
CA LEU A 312 -20.91 13.05 -8.19
C LEU A 312 -22.14 13.16 -7.28
N LEU A 313 -21.99 12.72 -6.04
CA LEU A 313 -22.99 12.84 -4.99
C LEU A 313 -22.70 14.11 -4.19
N ARG A 314 -23.60 15.09 -4.26
CA ARG A 314 -23.45 16.36 -3.57
C ARG A 314 -24.45 16.50 -2.43
N TYR A 315 -23.94 16.81 -1.25
CA TYR A 315 -24.71 17.04 -0.04
C TYR A 315 -24.48 18.48 0.45
N GLY A 316 -25.56 19.17 0.83
CA GLY A 316 -25.50 20.57 1.28
C GLY A 316 -25.19 21.58 0.17
N GLY A 317 -24.27 22.51 0.45
CA GLY A 317 -23.84 23.58 -0.46
C GLY A 317 -23.05 23.10 -1.69
N PRO A 318 -22.73 23.99 -2.65
CA PRO A 318 -21.95 23.65 -3.84
C PRO A 318 -20.43 23.56 -3.59
N ASP A 319 -19.92 24.12 -2.50
CA ASP A 319 -18.50 24.41 -2.28
C ASP A 319 -17.57 23.20 -2.43
N ALA A 320 -17.90 22.04 -1.85
CA ALA A 320 -17.10 20.84 -1.97
C ALA A 320 -17.12 20.28 -3.41
N ALA A 321 -18.25 20.39 -4.11
CA ALA A 321 -18.38 19.92 -5.48
C ALA A 321 -17.63 20.84 -6.46
N ASP A 322 -17.73 22.16 -6.28
CA ASP A 322 -17.01 23.14 -7.09
C ASP A 322 -15.50 22.99 -6.92
N ARG A 323 -15.04 22.80 -5.68
CA ARG A 323 -13.64 22.50 -5.36
C ARG A 323 -13.16 21.21 -6.01
N LEU A 324 -13.95 20.14 -5.92
CA LEU A 324 -13.62 18.86 -6.53
C LEU A 324 -13.57 18.95 -8.05
N ARG A 325 -14.47 19.69 -8.69
CA ARG A 325 -14.45 19.95 -10.14
C ARG A 325 -13.24 20.79 -10.55
N SER A 326 -12.89 21.81 -9.76
CA SER A 326 -11.70 22.62 -9.98
C SER A 326 -10.42 21.78 -9.88
N TRP A 327 -10.33 20.88 -8.91
CA TRP A 327 -9.23 19.92 -8.79
C TRP A 327 -9.18 18.96 -9.98
N ALA A 328 -10.35 18.41 -10.36
CA ALA A 328 -10.46 17.43 -11.44
C ALA A 328 -9.97 17.95 -12.80
N ALA A 329 -10.08 19.26 -13.06
CA ALA A 329 -9.58 19.88 -14.29
C ALA A 329 -8.06 19.70 -14.51
N GLY A 330 -7.29 19.49 -13.43
CA GLY A 330 -5.86 19.19 -13.46
C GLY A 330 -5.50 17.84 -12.85
N ALA A 331 -6.48 16.95 -12.65
CA ALA A 331 -6.24 15.67 -12.00
C ALA A 331 -5.37 14.76 -12.87
N ARG A 332 -4.46 14.07 -12.20
CA ARG A 332 -3.50 13.16 -12.80
C ARG A 332 -3.53 11.82 -12.09
N GLY A 333 -3.16 10.76 -12.81
CA GLY A 333 -2.99 9.44 -12.22
C GLY A 333 -1.89 9.46 -11.16
N ILE A 334 -1.97 8.54 -10.21
CA ILE A 334 -0.99 8.43 -9.12
C ILE A 334 0.45 8.24 -9.63
N GLU A 335 0.61 7.73 -10.84
CA GLU A 335 1.90 7.52 -11.50
C GLU A 335 2.63 8.83 -11.81
N ALA A 336 1.90 9.94 -11.89
CA ALA A 336 2.45 11.29 -12.06
C ALA A 336 2.67 12.01 -10.71
N LEU A 337 2.54 11.30 -9.59
CA LEU A 337 2.84 11.83 -8.26
C LEU A 337 4.35 11.79 -8.00
N GLY A 338 4.91 12.94 -7.60
CA GLY A 338 6.23 13.03 -7.00
C GLY A 338 6.13 13.33 -5.51
N LEU A 339 6.94 12.66 -4.69
CA LEU A 339 6.98 12.83 -3.25
C LEU A 339 8.42 12.98 -2.75
N GLU A 340 8.65 13.94 -1.88
CA GLU A 340 9.85 14.02 -1.06
C GLU A 340 9.48 13.66 0.39
N ALA A 341 10.25 12.81 1.05
CA ALA A 341 10.13 12.56 2.49
C ALA A 341 11.32 13.20 3.20
N ILE A 342 11.05 14.31 3.88
CA ILE A 342 12.04 15.16 4.55
C ILE A 342 11.94 14.88 6.06
N PRO A 343 13.07 14.68 6.78
CA PRO A 343 13.03 14.53 8.24
C PRO A 343 12.24 15.68 8.92
N SER A 344 11.32 15.34 9.83
CA SER A 344 10.36 16.29 10.40
C SER A 344 10.97 17.35 11.31
N ASP A 345 12.24 17.20 11.73
CA ASP A 345 13.01 18.23 12.42
C ASP A 345 13.51 19.34 11.48
N ARG A 346 13.34 19.18 10.17
CA ARG A 346 13.64 20.19 9.15
C ARG A 346 12.45 21.11 8.88
N ALA A 347 12.77 22.36 8.57
CA ALA A 347 11.78 23.34 8.17
C ALA A 347 11.28 23.07 6.74
N VAL A 348 9.97 22.91 6.59
CA VAL A 348 9.27 22.79 5.30
C VAL A 348 8.15 23.84 5.27
N PRO A 349 8.01 24.64 4.20
CA PRO A 349 6.90 25.60 4.09
C PRO A 349 5.54 24.92 4.28
N ASN A 350 4.58 25.61 4.90
CA ASN A 350 3.23 25.09 4.96
C ASN A 350 2.55 25.17 3.59
N GLY A 351 1.75 24.16 3.27
CA GLY A 351 1.02 24.14 2.02
C GLY A 351 0.07 22.93 1.93
N PRO A 352 -0.89 22.98 1.01
CA PRO A 352 -1.87 21.91 0.83
C PRO A 352 -1.21 20.57 0.46
N GLY A 353 -0.11 20.58 -0.30
CA GLY A 353 0.69 19.39 -0.65
C GLY A 353 1.67 18.90 0.43
N VAL A 354 1.55 19.35 1.68
CA VAL A 354 2.46 18.98 2.78
C VAL A 354 1.74 18.11 3.80
N LEU A 355 2.22 16.89 3.98
CA LEU A 355 1.71 15.91 4.94
C LEU A 355 2.74 15.68 6.03
N ARG A 356 2.50 16.24 7.22
CA ARG A 356 3.40 16.12 8.36
C ARG A 356 3.12 14.84 9.15
N ARG A 357 4.19 14.12 9.50
CA ARG A 357 4.20 13.00 10.44
C ARG A 357 5.31 13.18 11.47
N HIS A 358 5.45 12.22 12.37
CA HIS A 358 6.35 12.32 13.50
C HIS A 358 7.83 12.32 13.05
N HIS A 359 8.20 11.39 12.17
CA HIS A 359 9.56 11.22 11.69
C HIS A 359 9.81 11.93 10.36
N TYR A 360 8.86 11.85 9.41
CA TYR A 360 9.00 12.49 8.10
C TYR A 360 7.83 13.41 7.74
N THR A 361 8.14 14.52 7.09
CA THR A 361 7.19 15.36 6.37
C THR A 361 7.25 14.98 4.89
N PHE A 362 6.11 14.58 4.35
CA PHE A 362 5.96 14.28 2.92
C PHE A 362 5.52 15.53 2.17
N VAL A 363 6.23 15.88 1.11
CA VAL A 363 5.97 17.06 0.29
C VAL A 363 5.69 16.61 -1.14
N LEU A 364 4.58 17.09 -1.70
CA LEU A 364 4.31 16.94 -3.12
C LEU A 364 5.40 17.65 -3.94
N ALA A 365 6.15 16.89 -4.71
CA ALA A 365 7.12 17.39 -5.67
C ALA A 365 6.52 17.40 -7.09
N GLY A 366 7.09 18.23 -7.97
CA GLY A 366 6.78 18.15 -9.40
C GLY A 366 7.19 16.78 -9.96
N ALA A 367 6.41 16.25 -10.90
CA ALA A 367 6.80 15.04 -11.63
C ALA A 367 8.15 15.27 -12.34
N ARG A 368 9.11 14.36 -12.15
CA ARG A 368 10.41 14.39 -12.84
C ARG A 368 10.34 13.67 -14.18
#